data_AF-A0A0W0X0B4-F1
#
_entry.id   AF-A0A0W0X0B4-F1
#
_cell.length_a   1.000
_cell.length_b   1.000
_cell.length_c   1.000
_cell.angle_alpha   90.00
_cell.angle_beta   90.00
_cell.angle_gamma   90.00
#
_symmetry.space_group_name_H-M   'P 1'
#
loop_
_entity.id
_entity.type
_entity.pdbx_description
1 polymer ?
#
loop_
_entity_poly.entity_id
_entity_poly.type
_entity_poly.pdbx_seq_one_letter_code
_entity_poly.pdbx_strand_id
1 'polypeptide(L)'
;MKWDQQDNLLYIAGMICLVISMALLVFSAYIFPFLLFNWVYDVPEFVLRWRQFFQVDYGFSLLRASWGVFCVFFIPALIMALLAYVFSHRIDAELHGVETPVQEKKEKISLEVKATTSILSKIIFTVILVFIIVTLFEWLIYIPPVG
;
A
#
# COMPACT_ATOMS: atom_id res chain seq x y z
N MET A 1 18.14 31.72 11.25
CA MET A 1 17.03 31.76 10.28
C MET A 1 17.13 30.54 9.36
N LYS A 2 16.77 29.35 9.87
CA LYS A 2 16.93 28.06 9.17
C LYS A 2 15.76 27.09 9.39
N TRP A 3 14.70 27.56 10.06
CA TRP A 3 13.57 26.73 10.50
C TRP A 3 12.47 26.63 9.43
N ASP A 4 12.14 27.72 8.74
CA ASP A 4 11.05 27.73 7.73
C ASP A 4 11.27 26.82 6.51
N GLN A 5 12.54 26.54 6.16
CA GLN A 5 12.86 25.75 4.96
C GLN A 5 12.67 24.25 5.18
N GLN A 6 12.87 23.78 6.41
CA GLN A 6 12.82 22.36 6.74
C GLN A 6 11.37 21.87 6.79
N ASP A 7 10.47 22.67 7.38
CA ASP A 7 9.03 22.37 7.45
C ASP A 7 8.39 22.34 6.07
N ASN A 8 8.75 23.29 5.20
CA ASN A 8 8.31 23.31 3.81
C ASN A 8 8.78 22.06 3.04
N LEU A 9 10.00 21.59 3.29
CA LEU A 9 10.54 20.42 2.59
C LEU A 9 9.88 19.12 3.07
N LEU A 10 9.62 18.98 4.39
CA LEU A 10 8.84 17.85 4.92
C LEU A 10 7.40 17.85 4.40
N TYR A 11 6.76 19.02 4.29
CA TYR A 11 5.42 19.15 3.74
C TYR A 11 5.36 18.71 2.27
N ILE A 12 6.29 19.19 1.44
CA ILE A 12 6.38 18.80 0.03
C ILE A 12 6.66 17.30 -0.09
N ALA A 13 7.58 16.75 0.72
CA ALA A 13 7.89 15.33 0.73
C ALA A 13 6.67 14.48 1.12
N GLY A 14 5.91 14.88 2.14
CA GLY A 14 4.68 14.23 2.57
C GLY A 14 3.61 14.21 1.47
N MET A 15 3.40 15.35 0.80
CA MET A 15 2.48 15.47 -0.34
C MET A 15 2.87 14.56 -1.51
N ILE A 16 4.15 14.55 -1.90
CA ILE A 16 4.64 13.67 -2.96
C ILE A 16 4.43 12.20 -2.59
N CYS A 17 4.77 11.83 -1.35
CA CYS A 17 4.62 10.48 -0.84
C CYS A 17 3.14 10.02 -0.88
N LEU A 18 2.22 10.93 -0.51
CA LEU A 18 0.79 10.68 -0.56
C LEU A 18 0.30 10.47 -1.99
N VAL A 19 0.66 11.35 -2.93
CA VAL A 19 0.27 11.24 -4.34
C VAL A 19 0.80 9.95 -4.96
N ILE A 20 2.07 9.62 -4.71
CA ILE A 20 2.69 8.36 -5.18
C ILE A 20 1.95 7.16 -4.61
N SER A 21 1.67 7.16 -3.30
CA SER A 21 0.94 6.07 -2.66
C SER A 21 -0.43 5.85 -3.28
N MET A 22 -1.15 6.94 -3.56
CA MET A 22 -2.50 6.88 -4.09
C MET A 22 -2.50 6.39 -5.54
N ALA A 23 -1.57 6.87 -6.37
CA ALA A 23 -1.39 6.39 -7.73
C ALA A 23 -1.08 4.89 -7.78
N LEU A 24 -0.16 4.41 -6.93
CA LEU A 24 0.20 3.00 -6.83
C LEU A 24 -0.96 2.14 -6.31
N LEU A 25 -1.74 2.63 -5.34
CA LEU A 25 -2.87 1.90 -4.77
C LEU A 25 -4.01 1.78 -5.79
N VAL A 26 -4.34 2.86 -6.49
CA VAL A 26 -5.33 2.84 -7.59
C VAL A 26 -4.86 1.92 -8.71
N PHE A 27 -3.59 1.98 -9.10
CA PHE A 27 -3.03 1.09 -10.11
C PHE A 27 -3.07 -0.38 -9.67
N SER A 28 -2.70 -0.66 -8.42
CA SER A 28 -2.77 -1.99 -7.82
C SER A 28 -4.21 -2.53 -7.80
N ALA A 29 -5.18 -1.69 -7.43
CA ALA A 29 -6.61 -2.04 -7.48
C ALA A 29 -7.11 -2.25 -8.92
N TYR A 30 -6.61 -1.49 -9.88
CA TYR A 30 -6.95 -1.63 -11.31
C TYR A 30 -6.48 -2.97 -11.88
N ILE A 31 -5.28 -3.44 -11.56
CA ILE A 31 -4.74 -4.72 -12.08
C ILE A 31 -5.24 -5.94 -11.30
N PHE A 32 -5.77 -5.75 -10.09
CA PHE A 32 -6.18 -6.84 -9.21
C PHE A 32 -7.21 -7.81 -9.83
N PRO A 33 -8.28 -7.36 -10.53
CA PRO A 33 -9.25 -8.28 -11.15
C PRO A 33 -8.61 -9.14 -12.25
N PHE A 34 -7.70 -8.57 -13.04
CA PHE A 34 -6.92 -9.34 -14.01
C PHE A 34 -6.03 -10.38 -13.34
N LEU A 35 -5.33 -10.01 -12.27
CA LEU A 35 -4.38 -10.89 -11.59
C LEU A 35 -5.06 -12.07 -10.89
N LEU A 36 -6.25 -11.89 -10.30
CA LEU A 36 -6.96 -12.96 -9.60
C LEU A 36 -7.93 -13.75 -10.48
N PHE A 37 -8.70 -13.06 -11.31
CA PHE A 37 -9.80 -13.67 -12.06
C PHE A 37 -9.50 -13.82 -13.55
N ASN A 38 -8.33 -13.39 -14.02
CA ASN A 38 -7.97 -13.33 -15.44
C ASN A 38 -9.03 -12.60 -16.28
N TRP A 39 -9.62 -11.54 -15.73
CA TRP A 39 -10.56 -10.70 -16.46
C TRP A 39 -9.88 -10.09 -17.70
N VAL A 40 -10.54 -10.18 -18.84
CA VAL A 40 -9.99 -9.69 -20.12
C VAL A 40 -10.38 -8.23 -20.30
N TYR A 41 -9.39 -7.34 -20.20
CA TYR A 41 -9.46 -5.91 -20.50
C TYR A 41 -8.04 -5.42 -20.82
N ASP A 42 -7.90 -4.14 -21.18
CA ASP A 42 -6.62 -3.56 -21.57
C ASP A 42 -5.69 -3.35 -20.37
N VAL A 43 -4.99 -4.41 -19.99
CA VAL A 43 -3.96 -4.39 -18.96
C VAL A 43 -2.62 -4.01 -19.61
N PRO A 44 -1.84 -3.10 -19.02
CA PRO A 44 -0.55 -2.72 -19.57
C PRO A 44 0.38 -3.93 -19.76
N GLU A 45 1.07 -3.99 -20.90
CA GLU A 45 1.94 -5.12 -21.24
C GLU A 45 3.06 -5.38 -20.22
N PHE A 46 3.53 -4.34 -19.52
CA PHE A 46 4.56 -4.52 -18.50
C PHE A 46 4.09 -5.41 -17.35
N VAL A 47 2.80 -5.38 -17.01
CA VAL A 47 2.20 -6.24 -15.97
C VAL A 47 2.27 -7.71 -16.43
N LEU A 48 1.97 -7.96 -17.70
CA LEU A 48 2.07 -9.28 -18.32
C LEU A 48 3.52 -9.78 -18.33
N ARG A 49 4.46 -8.91 -18.73
CA ARG A 49 5.89 -9.22 -18.77
C ARG A 49 6.43 -9.55 -17.39
N TRP A 50 6.03 -8.80 -16.37
CA TRP A 50 6.41 -9.06 -14.98
C TRP A 50 5.81 -10.36 -14.45
N ARG A 51 4.54 -10.64 -14.78
CA ARG A 51 3.92 -11.92 -14.42
C ARG A 51 4.66 -13.08 -15.07
N GLN A 52 4.99 -12.96 -16.35
CA GLN A 52 5.76 -13.98 -17.07
C GLN A 52 7.17 -14.14 -16.50
N PHE A 53 7.84 -13.03 -16.14
CA PHE A 53 9.13 -13.06 -15.48
C PHE A 53 9.09 -13.89 -14.18
N PHE A 54 8.08 -13.68 -13.33
CA PHE A 54 7.90 -14.51 -12.14
C PHE A 54 7.62 -15.99 -12.47
N GLN A 55 6.87 -16.28 -13.54
CA GLN A 55 6.60 -17.67 -13.94
C GLN A 55 7.85 -18.38 -14.47
N VAL A 56 8.62 -17.72 -15.34
CA VAL A 56 9.74 -18.32 -16.07
C VAL A 56 10.98 -18.39 -15.18
N ASP A 57 11.33 -17.30 -14.50
CA ASP A 57 12.62 -17.21 -13.81
C ASP A 57 12.57 -17.81 -12.40
N TYR A 58 11.40 -17.78 -11.76
CA TYR A 58 11.20 -18.33 -10.41
C TYR A 58 10.39 -19.63 -10.39
N GLY A 59 9.94 -20.12 -11.56
CA GLY A 59 9.12 -21.34 -11.65
C GLY A 59 7.77 -21.22 -10.95
N PHE A 60 7.24 -20.00 -10.80
CA PHE A 60 5.99 -19.76 -10.07
C PHE A 60 4.78 -20.24 -10.86
N SER A 61 3.78 -20.75 -10.14
CA SER A 61 2.44 -20.98 -10.69
C SER A 61 1.84 -19.65 -11.19
N LEU A 62 0.88 -19.71 -12.12
CA LEU A 62 0.20 -18.52 -12.62
C LEU A 62 -0.38 -17.66 -11.50
N LEU A 63 -0.90 -18.29 -10.45
CA LEU A 63 -1.46 -17.62 -9.29
C LEU A 63 -0.35 -16.93 -8.46
N ARG A 64 0.75 -17.62 -8.15
CA ARG A 64 1.91 -17.04 -7.43
C ARG A 64 2.52 -15.86 -8.16
N ALA A 65 2.70 -16.01 -9.46
CA ALA A 65 3.24 -14.94 -10.29
C ALA A 65 2.31 -13.71 -10.27
N SER A 66 1.00 -13.93 -10.35
CA SER A 66 0.01 -12.85 -10.29
C SER A 66 0.01 -12.13 -8.93
N TRP A 67 0.11 -12.88 -7.83
CA TRP A 67 0.30 -12.32 -6.50
C TRP A 67 1.63 -11.56 -6.36
N GLY A 68 2.71 -12.09 -6.92
CA GLY A 68 4.02 -11.42 -6.93
C GLY A 68 3.94 -10.04 -7.59
N VAL A 69 3.32 -9.96 -8.77
CA VAL A 69 3.10 -8.67 -9.45
C VAL A 69 2.24 -7.74 -8.61
N PHE A 70 1.13 -8.22 -8.04
CA PHE A 70 0.28 -7.41 -7.18
C PHE A 70 1.06 -6.81 -6.00
N CYS A 71 1.84 -7.64 -5.29
CA CYS A 71 2.61 -7.24 -4.12
C CYS A 71 3.66 -6.16 -4.45
N VAL A 72 4.29 -6.19 -5.62
CA VAL A 72 5.29 -5.16 -5.97
C VAL A 72 4.67 -3.78 -6.16
N PHE A 73 3.40 -3.67 -6.53
CA PHE A 73 2.73 -2.37 -6.56
C PHE A 73 2.06 -2.04 -5.23
N PHE A 74 1.41 -3.02 -4.61
CA PHE A 74 0.61 -2.82 -3.39
C PHE A 74 1.48 -2.51 -2.18
N ILE A 75 2.56 -3.25 -1.93
CA ILE A 75 3.38 -3.09 -0.73
C ILE A 75 4.07 -1.71 -0.70
N PRO A 76 4.73 -1.25 -1.79
CA PRO A 76 5.30 0.10 -1.81
C PRO A 76 4.23 1.19 -1.68
N ALA A 77 3.02 0.99 -2.22
CA ALA A 77 1.90 1.92 -2.01
C ALA A 77 1.61 2.11 -0.52
N LEU A 78 1.51 1.00 0.24
CA LEU A 78 1.25 1.04 1.68
C LEU A 78 2.39 1.69 2.46
N ILE A 79 3.64 1.39 2.12
CA ILE A 79 4.81 1.99 2.76
C ILE A 79 4.79 3.51 2.56
N MET A 80 4.51 3.97 1.33
CA MET A 80 4.42 5.40 1.03
C MET A 80 3.24 6.06 1.74
N ALA A 81 2.07 5.41 1.80
CA ALA A 81 0.93 5.93 2.54
C ALA A 81 1.26 6.10 4.04
N LEU A 82 1.98 5.13 4.63
CA LEU A 82 2.41 5.19 6.02
C LEU A 82 3.44 6.29 6.26
N LEU A 83 4.41 6.48 5.36
CA LEU A 83 5.37 7.58 5.42
C LEU A 83 4.68 8.94 5.31
N ALA A 84 3.72 9.10 4.40
CA ALA A 84 2.93 10.32 4.27
C ALA A 84 2.17 10.64 5.57
N TYR A 85 1.60 9.62 6.21
CA TYR A 85 0.94 9.77 7.51
C TYR A 85 1.92 10.23 8.60
N VAL A 86 3.10 9.62 8.68
CA VAL A 86 4.14 10.02 9.65
C VAL A 86 4.58 11.46 9.42
N PHE A 87 4.78 11.88 8.18
CA PHE A 87 5.13 13.27 7.86
C PHE A 87 4.01 14.25 8.22
N SER A 88 2.77 13.94 7.86
CA SER A 88 1.61 14.78 8.22
C SER A 88 1.48 14.93 9.73
N HIS A 89 1.67 13.86 10.50
CA HIS A 89 1.58 13.91 11.96
C HIS A 89 2.69 14.75 12.59
N ARG A 90 3.90 14.71 12.03
CA ARG A 90 5.03 15.54 12.51
C ARG A 90 4.82 17.03 12.22
N ILE A 91 4.33 17.36 11.03
CA ILE A 91 4.02 18.75 10.64
C ILE A 91 2.94 19.33 11.57
N ASP A 92 1.89 18.56 11.85
CA ASP A 92 0.83 18.99 12.78
C ASP A 92 1.34 19.23 14.20
N ALA A 93 2.31 18.44 14.68
CA ALA A 93 2.89 18.63 16.01
C ALA A 93 3.78 19.88 16.10
N GLU A 94 4.50 20.21 15.01
CA GLU A 94 5.42 21.34 14.94
C GLU A 94 4.68 22.69 14.77
N LEU A 95 3.56 22.70 14.03
CA LEU A 95 2.70 23.89 13.86
C LEU A 95 1.90 24.29 15.11
N HIS A 96 1.74 23.42 16.11
CA HIS A 96 0.81 23.62 17.24
C HIS A 96 1.48 23.69 18.62
N GLY A 97 2.69 24.25 18.71
CA GLY A 97 3.50 24.27 19.93
C GLY A 97 3.03 25.09 21.15
N VAL A 98 1.86 25.75 21.19
CA VAL A 98 1.44 26.55 22.39
C VAL A 98 -0.09 26.53 22.62
N GLU A 99 -0.46 26.26 23.87
CA GLU A 99 -1.76 26.20 24.60
C GLU A 99 -3.08 26.76 23.98
N THR A 100 -4.14 25.91 24.03
CA THR A 100 -5.62 26.17 24.12
C THR A 100 -6.38 26.81 22.94
N PRO A 101 -7.73 26.71 22.82
CA PRO A 101 -8.69 25.61 22.97
C PRO A 101 -9.43 25.37 21.63
N VAL A 102 -8.98 24.40 20.81
CA VAL A 102 -9.70 23.97 19.57
C VAL A 102 -10.12 22.51 19.69
N GLN A 103 -10.43 22.05 20.91
CA GLN A 103 -10.74 20.64 21.17
C GLN A 103 -12.04 20.19 20.48
N GLU A 104 -13.10 20.99 20.40
CA GLU A 104 -14.39 20.52 19.89
C GLU A 104 -14.44 20.26 18.36
N LYS A 105 -13.63 20.95 17.56
CA LYS A 105 -13.60 20.75 16.10
C LYS A 105 -12.55 19.70 15.67
N LYS A 106 -11.48 19.55 16.46
CA LYS A 106 -10.39 18.60 16.22
C LYS A 106 -10.71 17.19 16.73
N GLU A 107 -11.56 17.04 17.76
CA GLU A 107 -12.07 15.73 18.19
C GLU A 107 -12.93 15.07 17.11
N LYS A 108 -13.82 15.82 16.44
CA LYS A 108 -14.67 15.24 15.38
C LYS A 108 -13.86 14.76 14.18
N ILE A 109 -12.91 15.55 13.69
CA ILE A 109 -12.06 15.16 12.54
C ILE A 109 -11.08 14.05 12.93
N SER A 110 -10.48 14.10 14.13
CA SER A 110 -9.58 13.02 14.57
C SER A 110 -10.32 11.71 14.84
N LEU A 111 -11.56 11.74 15.34
CA LEU A 111 -12.39 10.54 15.47
C LEU A 111 -12.78 9.96 14.11
N GLU A 112 -13.10 10.79 13.12
CA GLU A 112 -13.49 10.35 11.77
C GLU A 112 -12.29 9.81 10.96
N VAL A 113 -11.12 10.45 11.09
CA VAL A 113 -9.87 9.95 10.51
C VAL A 113 -9.45 8.65 11.20
N LYS A 114 -9.56 8.56 12.54
CA LYS A 114 -9.24 7.36 13.33
C LYS A 114 -10.19 6.19 13.06
N ALA A 115 -11.46 6.49 12.75
CA ALA A 115 -12.43 5.49 12.28
C ALA A 115 -12.06 4.98 10.87
N THR A 116 -11.70 5.88 9.96
CA THR A 116 -11.30 5.53 8.58
C THR A 116 -9.98 4.75 8.56
N THR A 117 -9.01 5.10 9.41
CA THR A 117 -7.75 4.33 9.54
C THR A 117 -7.93 2.98 10.20
N SER A 118 -8.84 2.84 11.16
CA SER A 118 -9.18 1.54 11.75
C SER A 118 -9.72 0.58 10.69
N ILE A 119 -10.54 1.09 9.76
CA ILE A 119 -11.07 0.32 8.64
C ILE A 119 -9.97 0.01 7.63
N LEU A 120 -9.14 0.99 7.24
CA LEU A 120 -8.05 0.78 6.27
C LEU A 120 -6.98 -0.18 6.80
N SER A 121 -6.59 -0.06 8.06
CA SER A 121 -5.66 -0.96 8.74
C SER A 121 -6.20 -2.39 8.79
N LYS A 122 -7.49 -2.56 9.07
CA LYS A 122 -8.14 -3.87 8.99
C LYS A 122 -8.11 -4.45 7.58
N ILE A 123 -8.41 -3.66 6.55
CA ILE A 123 -8.35 -4.10 5.15
C ILE A 123 -6.93 -4.56 4.80
N ILE A 124 -5.91 -3.75 5.14
CA ILE A 124 -4.49 -4.10 4.91
C ILE A 124 -4.13 -5.41 5.64
N PHE A 125 -4.50 -5.52 6.91
CA PHE A 125 -4.26 -6.73 7.70
C PHE A 125 -4.95 -7.96 7.09
N THR A 126 -6.20 -7.82 6.63
CA THR A 126 -6.91 -8.90 5.94
C THR A 126 -6.22 -9.31 4.64
N VAL A 127 -5.76 -8.35 3.82
CA VAL A 127 -5.02 -8.66 2.58
C VAL A 127 -3.74 -9.42 2.89
N ILE A 128 -2.98 -9.00 3.91
CA ILE A 128 -1.77 -9.69 4.35
C ILE A 128 -2.09 -11.10 4.90
N LEU A 129 -3.17 -11.24 5.68
CA LEU A 129 -3.59 -12.52 6.23
C LEU A 129 -3.96 -13.52 5.13
N VAL A 130 -4.74 -13.07 4.13
CA VAL A 130 -5.07 -13.89 2.95
C VAL A 130 -3.80 -14.32 2.23
N PHE A 131 -2.83 -13.42 2.09
CA PHE A 131 -1.53 -13.75 1.48
C PHE A 131 -0.78 -14.85 2.26
N ILE A 132 -0.70 -14.74 3.59
CA ILE A 132 -0.07 -15.75 4.45
C ILE A 132 -0.79 -17.09 4.29
N ILE A 133 -2.13 -17.09 4.32
CA ILE A 133 -2.94 -18.31 4.19
C ILE A 133 -2.68 -18.99 2.84
N VAL A 134 -2.77 -18.25 1.73
CA VAL A 134 -2.51 -18.79 0.38
C VAL A 134 -1.10 -19.36 0.30
N THR A 135 -0.10 -18.64 0.82
CA THR A 135 1.30 -19.11 0.84
C THR A 135 1.46 -20.38 1.67
N LEU A 136 0.80 -20.49 2.83
CA LEU A 136 0.82 -21.67 3.67
C LEU A 136 0.13 -22.87 3.00
N PHE A 137 -1.02 -22.66 2.37
CA PHE A 137 -1.71 -23.71 1.60
C PHE A 137 -0.86 -24.21 0.44
N GLU A 138 -0.22 -23.28 -0.25
CA GLU A 138 0.68 -23.60 -1.33
C GLU A 138 1.93 -24.34 -0.86
N TRP A 139 2.46 -24.04 0.33
CA TRP A 139 3.53 -24.82 0.95
C TRP A 139 3.06 -26.20 1.40
N LEU A 140 1.86 -26.28 1.98
CA LEU A 140 1.25 -27.54 2.47
C LEU A 140 0.90 -28.51 1.33
N ILE A 141 0.47 -27.98 0.18
CA ILE A 141 0.09 -28.75 -1.02
C ILE A 141 1.28 -28.88 -2.00
N TYR A 142 2.44 -28.29 -1.69
CA TYR A 142 3.65 -28.43 -2.51
C TYR A 142 4.17 -29.87 -2.45
N ILE A 143 3.69 -30.69 -3.38
CA ILE A 143 4.25 -32.01 -3.67
C ILE A 143 5.52 -31.77 -4.49
N PRO A 144 6.72 -32.15 -4.00
CA PRO A 144 7.94 -31.97 -4.77
C PRO A 144 7.81 -32.74 -6.10
N PRO A 145 8.26 -32.17 -7.23
CA PRO A 145 8.30 -32.91 -8.48
C PRO A 145 9.20 -34.14 -8.26
N VAL A 146 8.60 -35.33 -8.37
CA VAL A 146 9.32 -36.60 -8.37
C VAL A 146 10.23 -36.62 -9.60
N GLY A 147 11.52 -36.40 -9.37
CA GLY A 147 12.60 -36.73 -10.29
C GLY A 147 13.05 -38.17 -10.08
#